data_AF-A0A2V7ASY1-F1
#
_entry.id   AF-A0A2V7ASY1-F1
#
_cell.length_a   1.000
_cell.length_b   1.000
_cell.length_c   1.000
_cell.angle_alpha   90.00
_cell.angle_beta   90.00
_cell.angle_gamma   90.00
#
_symmetry.space_group_name_H-M   'P 1'
#
loop_
_entity.id
_entity.type
_entity.pdbx_description
1 polymer ?
#
loop_
_entity_poly.entity_id
_entity_poly.type
_entity_poly.pdbx_seq_one_letter_code
_entity_poly.pdbx_strand_id
1 'polypeptide(L)' 'MGRTNIVLDDRLIREGLRRFRCRSKRELVHLALTELLKRGRRQDLLSLRGQVQWEGDLAGLRRLRP' A
#
# COMPACT_ATOMS: atom_id res chain seq x y z
N MET A 1 -20.98 -10.65 -1.42
CA MET A 1 -19.65 -10.75 -2.09
C MET A 1 -19.81 -11.48 -3.41
N GLY A 2 -19.24 -10.97 -4.50
CA GLY A 2 -19.26 -11.62 -5.81
C GLY A 2 -18.17 -12.68 -5.93
N ARG A 3 -18.47 -13.78 -6.62
CA ARG A 3 -17.47 -14.76 -7.06
C ARG A 3 -17.12 -14.45 -8.51
N THR A 4 -15.84 -14.40 -8.82
CA THR A 4 -15.36 -14.12 -10.18
C THR A 4 -14.27 -15.14 -10.52
N ASN A 5 -14.33 -15.70 -11.72
CA ASN A 5 -13.27 -16.54 -12.26
C ASN A 5 -12.32 -15.67 -13.08
N ILE A 6 -11.05 -15.65 -12.70
CA ILE A 6 -9.99 -14.90 -13.39
C ILE A 6 -8.77 -15.79 -13.57
N VAL A 7 -8.08 -15.62 -14.70
CA VAL A 7 -6.82 -16.32 -14.98
C VAL A 7 -5.68 -15.51 -14.37
N LEU A 8 -4.82 -16.17 -13.59
CA LEU A 8 -3.69 -15.55 -12.90
C LEU A 8 -2.42 -16.36 -13.18
N ASP A 9 -1.28 -15.68 -13.25
CA ASP A 9 0.02 -16.34 -13.37
C ASP A 9 0.38 -17.06 -12.06
N ASP A 10 0.54 -18.38 -12.12
CA ASP A 10 0.90 -19.22 -10.98
C ASP A 10 2.30 -18.95 -10.43
N ARG A 11 3.23 -18.40 -11.23
CA ARG A 11 4.54 -17.97 -10.74
C ARG A 11 4.37 -16.77 -9.80
N LEU A 12 3.63 -15.76 -10.26
CA LEU A 12 3.33 -14.55 -9.48
C LEU A 12 2.60 -14.88 -8.18
N ILE A 13 1.61 -15.78 -8.24
CA ILE A 13 0.87 -16.21 -7.05
C ILE A 13 1.77 -16.94 -6.06
N ARG A 14 2.61 -17.88 -6.51
CA ARG A 14 3.52 -18.61 -5.63
C ARG A 14 4.55 -17.71 -4.96
N GLU A 15 5.04 -16.70 -5.68
CA GLU A 15 5.92 -15.69 -5.09
C GLU A 15 5.16 -14.84 -4.06
N GLY A 16 4.00 -14.31 -4.42
CA GLY A 16 3.19 -13.47 -3.55
C GLY A 16 2.77 -14.18 -2.26
N LEU A 17 2.29 -15.43 -2.35
CA LEU A 17 1.91 -16.22 -1.17
C LEU A 17 3.08 -16.37 -0.19
N ARG A 18 4.29 -16.66 -0.70
CA ARG A 18 5.50 -16.80 0.12
C ARG A 18 5.95 -15.46 0.70
N ARG A 19 5.99 -14.41 -0.13
CA ARG A 19 6.51 -13.09 0.25
C ARG A 19 5.65 -12.37 1.27
N PHE A 20 4.34 -12.50 1.15
CA PHE A 20 3.35 -11.82 1.99
C PHE A 20 2.70 -12.74 3.04
N ARG A 21 3.12 -14.01 3.09
CA ARG A 21 2.63 -15.04 4.04
C ARG A 21 1.11 -15.21 4.01
N CYS A 22 0.49 -15.04 2.85
CA CYS A 22 -0.94 -15.26 2.67
C CYS A 22 -1.25 -16.76 2.61
N ARG A 23 -2.40 -17.17 3.14
CA ARG A 23 -2.83 -18.58 3.19
C ARG A 23 -3.58 -19.03 1.94
N SER A 24 -4.12 -18.09 1.15
CA SER A 24 -4.91 -18.42 -0.04
C SER A 24 -4.75 -17.43 -1.18
N LYS A 25 -5.01 -17.86 -2.43
CA LYS A 25 -5.03 -16.98 -3.61
C LYS A 25 -6.00 -15.80 -3.42
N ARG A 26 -7.18 -16.05 -2.84
CA ARG A 26 -8.20 -15.02 -2.55
C ARG A 26 -7.66 -13.94 -1.61
N GLU A 27 -7.01 -14.35 -0.53
CA GLU A 27 -6.42 -13.43 0.44
C GLU A 27 -5.32 -12.58 -0.19
N LEU A 28 -4.44 -13.20 -0.99
CA LEU A 28 -3.39 -12.48 -1.72
C LEU A 28 -3.97 -11.45 -2.69
N VAL A 29 -5.00 -11.82 -3.46
CA VAL A 29 -5.67 -10.89 -4.39
C VAL A 29 -6.32 -9.73 -3.63
N HIS A 30 -6.99 -10.02 -2.51
CA HIS A 30 -7.59 -8.99 -1.68
C HIS A 30 -6.54 -8.03 -1.09
N LEU A 31 -5.42 -8.56 -0.61
CA LEU A 31 -4.29 -7.78 -0.13
C LEU A 31 -3.73 -6.88 -1.24
N ALA A 32 -3.49 -7.44 -2.43
CA ALA A 32 -2.95 -6.70 -3.56
C ALA A 32 -3.85 -5.51 -3.97
N LEU A 33 -5.16 -5.73 -4.07
CA LEU A 33 -6.12 -4.67 -4.39
C LEU A 33 -6.16 -3.59 -3.30
N THR A 34 -6.10 -4.00 -2.04
CA THR A 34 -6.08 -3.07 -0.89
C THR A 34 -4.83 -2.20 -0.90
N GLU A 35 -3.65 -2.79 -1.14
CA GLU A 35 -2.40 -2.06 -1.22
C GLU A 35 -2.33 -1.13 -2.44
N LEU A 36 -2.92 -1.54 -3.57
CA LEU A 36 -3.04 -0.69 -4.74
C LEU A 36 -3.86 0.57 -4.44
N LEU A 37 -5.01 0.43 -3.79
CA LEU A 37 -5.83 1.57 -3.38
C LEU A 37 -5.14 2.45 -2.34
N LYS A 38 -4.46 1.85 -1.35
CA LYS A 38 -3.66 2.61 -0.37
C LYS A 38 -2.56 3.41 -1.07
N ARG A 39 -1.90 2.84 -2.08
CA ARG A 39 -0.90 3.55 -2.88
C ARG A 39 -1.52 4.72 -3.65
N GLY A 40 -2.68 4.53 -4.30
CA GLY A 40 -3.41 5.61 -4.96
C GLY A 40 -3.72 6.76 -4.00
N ARG A 41 -4.33 6.46 -2.85
CA ARG A 41 -4.61 7.48 -1.81
C ARG A 41 -3.38 8.24 -1.34
N ARG A 42 -2.23 7.58 -1.20
CA ARG A 42 -0.96 8.25 -0.86
C ARG A 42 -0.48 9.18 -1.98
N GLN A 43 -0.72 8.82 -3.24
CA GLN A 43 -0.41 9.70 -4.37
C GLN A 43 -1.35 10.90 -4.40
N ASP A 44 -2.63 10.73 -4.07
CA ASP A 44 -3.58 11.83 -3.99
C ASP A 44 -3.14 12.87 -2.95
N LEU A 45 -2.57 12.44 -1.82
CA LEU A 45 -1.99 13.35 -0.82
C LEU A 45 -0.86 14.22 -1.38
N LEU A 46 -0.15 13.78 -2.42
CA LEU A 46 0.88 14.60 -3.07
C LEU A 46 0.29 15.83 -3.76
N SER A 47 -1.00 15.82 -4.11
CA SER A 47 -1.68 17.00 -4.66
C SER A 47 -1.73 18.17 -3.68
N LEU A 48 -1.69 17.89 -2.37
CA LEU A 48 -1.67 18.91 -1.32
C LEU A 48 -0.32 19.63 -1.21
N ARG A 49 0.72 19.16 -1.91
CA ARG A 49 2.05 19.79 -1.89
C ARG A 49 1.96 21.27 -2.29
N GLY A 50 2.39 22.16 -1.40
CA GLY A 50 2.39 23.60 -1.63
C GLY A 50 1.01 24.28 -1.46
N GLN A 51 -0.06 23.51 -1.24
CA GLN A 51 -1.39 24.05 -0.96
C GLN A 51 -1.65 24.22 0.54
N VAL A 52 -1.00 23.40 1.37
CA VAL A 52 -1.10 23.46 2.83
C VAL A 52 0.14 24.09 3.44
N GLN A 53 -0.07 25.01 4.39
CA GLN A 53 0.99 25.51 5.25
C GLN A 53 1.33 24.48 6.30
N TRP A 54 2.63 24.26 6.50
CA TRP A 54 3.13 23.36 7.52
C TRP A 54 3.54 24.15 8.76
N GLU A 55 2.84 23.93 9.86
CA GLU A 55 3.11 24.56 11.16
C GLU A 55 3.92 23.59 12.04
N GLY A 56 5.25 23.68 12.00
CA GLY A 56 6.13 22.88 12.86
C GLY A 56 7.58 23.37 12.91
N ASP A 57 8.35 22.95 13.91
CA ASP A 57 9.81 23.17 13.97
C ASP A 57 10.56 21.91 13.53
N LEU A 58 11.06 21.92 12.30
CA LEU A 58 11.75 20.78 11.70
C LEU A 58 13.12 20.56 12.36
N ALA A 59 13.77 21.63 12.82
CA ALA A 59 15.07 21.56 13.46
C ALA A 59 14.94 20.92 14.85
N GLY A 60 13.91 21.29 15.62
CA GLY A 60 13.56 20.67 16.89
C GLY A 60 13.34 19.16 16.77
N LEU A 61 12.51 18.73 15.82
CA LEU A 61 12.21 17.32 15.59
C LEU A 61 13.45 16.47 15.21
N ARG A 62 14.42 17.07 14.50
CA ARG A 62 15.66 16.37 14.12
C ARG A 62 16.65 16.25 15.27
N ARG A 63 16.70 17.23 16.18
CA ARG A 63 17.54 17.20 17.39
C ARG A 63 17.08 16.14 18.41
N LEU A 64 15.79 15.80 18.39
CA LEU A 64 15.17 14.81 19.29
C LEU A 64 15.36 13.35 18.84
N ARG A 65 16.06 13.08 17.73
CA ARG A 65 16.39 11.70 17.36
C ARG A 65 17.57 11.19 18.20
N PRO A 66 17.42 10.06 18.91
CA PRO A 66 18.54 9.36 19.52
C PRO A 66 19.49 8.76 18.47
#